data_AF-A0AAW1RFN7-F1
#
_entry.id   AF-A0AAW1RFN7-F1
#
_cell.length_a   1.000
_cell.length_b   1.000
_cell.length_c   1.000
_cell.angle_alpha   90.00
_cell.angle_beta   90.00
_cell.angle_gamma   90.00
#
_symmetry.space_group_name_H-M   'P 1'
#
loop_
_entity.id
_entity.type
_entity.pdbx_description
1 polymer ?
#
loop_
_entity_poly.entity_id
_entity_poly.type
_entity_poly.pdbx_seq_one_letter_code
_entity_poly.pdbx_strand_id
1 'polypeptide(L)'
;MLGCDRAISSLNMLLALGIWQLQIMRADAARILYMRTYGGCYVDLDFESLKPLDGLVSELPLALGSMGYESSEHDVPNAFMCSTPGHPFWDLCLDAIEDKWVESQRPGRDNITQNDWIEQVTGPRMINTALQRWALSHPQVPLLKPQHVYPYSWLMPLMEPRKAQKFQACHYLWGTFNAATCKSYFPEAYAVTYWTHSWEHVPR
;
A
#
# COMPACT_ATOMS: atom_id res chain seq x y z
N MET A 1 19.03 28.27 0.59
CA MET A 1 19.78 27.05 0.98
C MET A 1 18.80 25.92 1.25
N LEU A 2 18.28 25.24 0.22
CA LEU A 2 17.28 24.15 0.39
C LEU A 2 17.57 22.90 -0.48
N GLY A 3 18.73 22.86 -1.15
CA GLY A 3 19.03 21.82 -2.15
C GLY A 3 20.00 20.73 -1.72
N CYS A 4 20.71 20.88 -0.60
CA CYS A 4 21.83 19.99 -0.24
C CYS A 4 21.43 18.81 0.67
N ASP A 5 20.42 18.99 1.54
CA ASP A 5 20.06 17.97 2.54
C ASP A 5 19.19 16.82 1.99
N ARG A 6 18.34 17.06 0.99
CA ARG A 6 17.47 15.98 0.43
C ARG A 6 18.23 14.94 -0.41
N ALA A 7 19.36 15.32 -1.00
CA ALA A 7 20.21 14.39 -1.75
C ALA A 7 20.89 13.36 -0.83
N ILE A 8 21.14 13.74 0.44
CA ILE A 8 21.74 12.88 1.45
C ILE A 8 20.72 11.83 1.93
N SER A 9 19.43 12.17 2.07
CA SER A 9 18.39 11.20 2.46
C SER A 9 18.17 10.12 1.40
N SER A 10 18.26 10.48 0.11
CA SER A 10 18.13 9.54 -1.01
C SER A 10 19.27 8.51 -1.06
N LEU A 11 20.49 8.92 -0.68
CA LEU A 11 21.67 8.04 -0.65
C LEU A 11 21.61 7.04 0.51
N ASN A 12 21.17 7.49 1.70
CA ASN A 12 20.93 6.63 2.86
C ASN A 12 19.83 5.58 2.58
N MET A 13 18.81 5.95 1.78
CA MET A 13 17.73 5.04 1.40
C MET A 13 18.14 4.00 0.35
N LEU A 14 18.98 4.37 -0.62
CA LEU A 14 19.58 3.44 -1.57
C LEU A 14 20.54 2.46 -0.87
N LEU A 15 21.26 2.93 0.16
CA LEU A 15 21.98 2.05 1.08
C LEU A 15 21.02 1.15 1.86
N ALA A 16 19.86 1.67 2.30
CA ALA A 16 18.83 0.88 2.97
C ALA A 16 18.30 -0.27 2.10
N LEU A 17 18.14 -0.09 0.78
CA LEU A 17 17.81 -1.22 -0.13
C LEU A 17 18.85 -2.34 -0.09
N GLY A 18 20.13 -2.02 0.07
CA GLY A 18 21.21 -2.99 0.27
C GLY A 18 21.20 -3.64 1.66
N ILE A 19 20.63 -2.95 2.65
CA ILE A 19 20.56 -3.36 4.06
C ILE A 19 19.35 -4.27 4.34
N TRP A 20 18.21 -4.04 3.69
CA TRP A 20 17.02 -4.87 3.89
C TRP A 20 17.28 -6.29 3.41
N GLN A 21 17.24 -7.26 4.32
CA GLN A 21 17.51 -8.66 4.00
C GLN A 21 16.31 -9.35 3.35
N LEU A 22 15.09 -8.85 3.57
CA LEU A 22 13.86 -9.43 3.05
C LEU A 22 13.48 -8.81 1.71
N GLN A 23 13.20 -9.65 0.71
CA GLN A 23 12.86 -9.19 -0.65
C GLN A 23 11.59 -8.33 -0.67
N ILE A 24 10.61 -8.63 0.19
CA ILE A 24 9.37 -7.85 0.27
C ILE A 24 9.63 -6.40 0.70
N MET A 25 10.53 -6.17 1.67
CA MET A 25 10.88 -4.80 2.09
C MET A 25 11.58 -4.02 0.99
N ARG A 26 12.38 -4.70 0.15
CA ARG A 26 13.00 -4.09 -1.04
C ARG A 26 11.96 -3.72 -2.08
N ALA A 27 10.99 -4.60 -2.33
CA ALA A 27 9.89 -4.33 -3.24
C ALA A 27 9.07 -3.13 -2.73
N ASP A 28 8.67 -3.13 -1.47
CA ASP A 28 7.96 -2.02 -0.82
C ASP A 28 8.71 -0.69 -0.97
N ALA A 29 9.99 -0.64 -0.58
CA ALA A 29 10.79 0.58 -0.69
C ALA A 29 10.97 1.03 -2.15
N ALA A 30 11.12 0.10 -3.09
CA ALA A 30 11.20 0.40 -4.51
C ALA A 30 9.91 1.05 -5.03
N ARG A 31 8.73 0.61 -4.56
CA ARG A 31 7.43 1.25 -4.89
C ARG A 31 7.45 2.72 -4.52
N ILE A 32 7.87 3.05 -3.30
CA ILE A 32 7.91 4.45 -2.80
C ILE A 32 8.92 5.29 -3.58
N LEU A 33 10.12 4.77 -3.82
CA LEU A 33 11.14 5.46 -4.60
C LEU A 33 10.69 5.69 -6.05
N TYR A 34 10.03 4.71 -6.66
CA TYR A 34 9.45 4.84 -7.99
C TYR A 34 8.39 5.94 -8.01
N MET A 35 7.42 5.89 -7.09
CA MET A 35 6.34 6.87 -7.02
C MET A 35 6.85 8.29 -6.78
N ARG A 36 7.85 8.44 -5.91
CA ARG A 36 8.53 9.72 -5.70
C ARG A 36 9.16 10.29 -6.97
N THR A 37 9.84 9.43 -7.72
CA THR A 37 10.67 9.84 -8.87
C THR A 37 9.83 10.08 -10.11
N TYR A 38 8.91 9.17 -10.40
CA TYR A 38 8.21 9.11 -11.69
C TYR A 38 6.70 9.39 -11.57
N GLY A 39 6.10 9.24 -10.38
CA GLY A 39 4.64 9.27 -10.24
C GLY A 39 3.97 8.21 -11.12
N GLY A 40 2.81 8.55 -11.69
CA GLY A 40 1.98 7.63 -12.47
C GLY A 40 1.11 6.78 -11.55
N CYS A 41 0.85 5.53 -11.95
CA CYS A 41 0.14 4.56 -11.12
C CYS A 41 1.00 3.31 -10.91
N TYR A 42 1.18 2.95 -9.65
CA TYR A 42 1.70 1.67 -9.21
C TYR A 42 0.54 0.75 -8.85
N VAL A 43 0.57 -0.48 -9.35
CA VAL A 43 -0.35 -1.56 -8.98
C VAL A 43 0.41 -2.87 -8.79
N ASP A 44 0.01 -3.68 -7.81
CA ASP A 44 0.54 -5.03 -7.64
C ASP A 44 0.16 -5.94 -8.81
N LEU A 45 0.94 -7.00 -9.03
CA LEU A 45 0.81 -7.88 -10.20
C LEU A 45 -0.47 -8.74 -10.20
N ASP A 46 -1.16 -8.84 -9.07
CA ASP A 46 -2.41 -9.58 -8.94
C ASP A 46 -3.66 -8.69 -9.05
N PHE A 47 -3.50 -7.46 -9.51
CA PHE A 47 -4.60 -6.62 -9.96
C PHE A 47 -5.06 -6.97 -11.37
N GLU A 48 -6.36 -7.13 -11.54
CA GLU A 48 -7.03 -7.09 -12.83
C GLU A 48 -7.64 -5.69 -13.05
N SER A 49 -7.29 -5.05 -14.16
CA SER A 49 -7.96 -3.82 -14.61
C SER A 49 -9.30 -4.17 -15.26
N LEU A 50 -10.38 -3.61 -14.71
CA LEU A 50 -11.76 -3.84 -15.17
C LEU A 50 -12.26 -2.71 -16.08
N LYS A 51 -11.72 -1.50 -15.90
CA LYS A 51 -12.04 -0.28 -16.64
C LYS A 51 -10.79 0.60 -16.80
N PRO A 52 -10.75 1.50 -17.79
CA PRO A 52 -9.71 2.54 -17.86
C PRO A 52 -9.67 3.37 -16.56
N LEU A 53 -8.48 3.57 -16.00
CA LEU A 53 -8.30 4.29 -14.73
C LEU A 53 -8.42 5.82 -14.88
N ASP A 54 -8.37 6.34 -16.11
CA ASP A 54 -8.32 7.78 -16.40
C ASP A 54 -9.43 8.55 -15.68
N GLY A 55 -10.68 8.08 -15.78
CA GLY A 55 -11.84 8.70 -15.12
C GLY A 55 -11.84 8.63 -13.59
N LEU A 56 -10.92 7.87 -13.00
CA LEU A 56 -10.76 7.73 -11.56
C LEU A 56 -9.61 8.58 -10.99
N VAL A 57 -8.49 8.70 -11.72
CA VAL A 57 -7.24 9.25 -11.16
C VAL A 57 -6.64 10.44 -11.91
N SER A 58 -7.08 10.78 -13.13
CA SER A 58 -6.41 11.80 -13.97
C SER A 58 -6.33 13.18 -13.31
N GLU A 59 -7.38 13.57 -12.58
CA GLU A 59 -7.50 14.89 -11.95
C GLU A 59 -6.97 14.92 -10.51
N LEU A 60 -6.44 13.80 -10.00
CA LEU A 60 -6.00 13.67 -8.62
C LEU A 60 -4.47 13.76 -8.54
N PRO A 61 -3.88 14.75 -7.83
CA PRO A 61 -2.43 14.84 -7.67
C PRO A 61 -1.88 13.66 -6.85
N LEU A 62 -2.71 13.05 -6.02
CA LEU A 62 -2.45 11.83 -5.26
C LEU A 62 -3.76 11.07 -5.10
N ALA A 63 -3.71 9.76 -5.29
CA ALA A 63 -4.84 8.86 -5.10
C ALA A 63 -4.33 7.53 -4.54
N LEU A 64 -4.75 7.20 -3.32
CA LEU A 64 -4.44 5.94 -2.64
C LEU A 64 -5.72 5.13 -2.49
N GLY A 65 -5.65 3.81 -2.68
CA GLY A 65 -6.82 2.98 -2.41
C GLY A 65 -7.04 2.76 -0.91
N SER A 66 -8.27 2.87 -0.44
CA SER A 66 -8.69 2.47 0.91
C SER A 66 -9.59 1.24 0.84
N MET A 67 -9.52 0.38 1.84
CA MET A 67 -10.42 -0.76 1.99
C MET A 67 -11.73 -0.41 2.73
N GLY A 68 -11.84 0.79 3.30
CA GLY A 68 -13.07 1.32 3.89
C GLY A 68 -13.27 0.99 5.36
N TYR A 69 -12.20 0.59 6.06
CA TYR A 69 -12.20 0.30 7.50
C TYR A 69 -11.33 1.35 8.20
N GLU A 70 -11.81 2.60 8.22
CA GLU A 70 -11.09 3.83 8.66
C GLU A 70 -10.45 3.76 10.07
N SER A 71 -10.80 2.76 10.88
CA SER A 71 -10.20 2.50 12.20
C SER A 71 -9.07 1.46 12.19
N SER A 72 -8.67 0.95 11.02
CA SER A 72 -7.63 -0.08 10.89
C SER A 72 -6.31 0.56 10.47
N GLU A 73 -5.22 0.23 11.18
CA GLU A 73 -3.85 0.56 10.76
C GLU A 73 -3.44 -0.14 9.44
N HIS A 74 -4.31 -0.90 8.82
CA HIS A 74 -4.10 -1.57 7.54
C HIS A 74 -5.07 -1.08 6.46
N ASP A 75 -5.87 -0.03 6.70
CA ASP A 75 -6.93 0.40 5.78
C ASP A 75 -6.44 0.84 4.39
N VAL A 76 -5.20 1.32 4.30
CA VAL A 76 -4.59 1.82 3.05
C VAL A 76 -3.43 0.90 2.66
N PRO A 77 -3.67 -0.13 1.83
CA PRO A 77 -2.61 -0.99 1.32
C PRO A 77 -1.68 -0.24 0.36
N ASN A 78 -0.42 -0.64 0.30
CA ASN A 78 0.57 -0.12 -0.65
C ASN A 78 0.53 -0.82 -2.02
N ALA A 79 -0.59 -1.48 -2.35
CA ALA A 79 -0.76 -2.29 -3.55
C ALA A 79 -1.41 -1.54 -4.74
N PHE A 80 -2.01 -0.36 -4.49
CA PHE A 80 -2.55 0.57 -5.49
C PHE A 80 -2.24 1.99 -5.06
N MET A 81 -1.46 2.71 -5.86
CA MET A 81 -1.03 4.07 -5.56
C MET A 81 -0.88 4.86 -6.85
N CYS A 82 -1.46 6.05 -6.94
CA CYS A 82 -1.25 6.96 -8.07
C CYS A 82 -0.86 8.36 -7.59
N SER A 83 0.02 9.04 -8.30
CA SER A 83 0.33 10.45 -8.05
C SER A 83 0.91 11.15 -9.26
N THR A 84 0.92 12.47 -9.23
CA THR A 84 1.81 13.25 -10.11
C THR A 84 3.29 12.99 -9.74
N PRO A 85 4.23 13.14 -10.69
CA PRO A 85 5.66 13.02 -10.42
C PRO A 85 6.12 14.02 -9.35
N GLY A 86 6.94 13.59 -8.39
CA GLY A 86 7.49 14.48 -7.35
C GLY A 86 6.50 14.90 -6.25
N HIS A 87 5.36 14.21 -6.12
CA HIS A 87 4.37 14.55 -5.09
C HIS A 87 4.97 14.45 -3.66
N PRO A 88 4.80 15.49 -2.81
CA PRO A 88 5.49 15.59 -1.50
C PRO A 88 5.09 14.53 -0.48
N PHE A 89 3.95 13.86 -0.67
CA PHE A 89 3.55 12.72 0.16
C PHE A 89 4.59 11.61 0.21
N TRP A 90 5.32 11.38 -0.90
CA TRP A 90 6.34 10.34 -0.93
C TRP A 90 7.56 10.69 -0.08
N ASP A 91 7.90 11.98 0.07
CA ASP A 91 8.94 12.40 1.01
C ASP A 91 8.53 12.02 2.46
N LEU A 92 7.25 12.20 2.83
CA LEU A 92 6.75 11.77 4.15
C LEU A 92 6.86 10.25 4.38
N CYS A 93 6.68 9.46 3.32
CA CYS A 93 6.87 8.01 3.36
C CYS A 93 8.34 7.65 3.56
N LEU A 94 9.25 8.33 2.87
CA LEU A 94 10.69 8.14 3.04
C LEU A 94 11.13 8.53 4.47
N ASP A 95 10.64 9.65 4.99
CA ASP A 95 10.92 10.10 6.35
C ASP A 95 10.44 9.06 7.38
N ALA A 96 9.26 8.47 7.17
CA ALA A 96 8.74 7.42 8.05
C ALA A 96 9.62 6.14 8.02
N ILE A 97 10.15 5.77 6.85
CA ILE A 97 11.11 4.65 6.72
C ILE A 97 12.41 4.97 7.46
N GLU A 98 12.96 6.17 7.29
CA GLU A 98 14.19 6.60 7.94
C GLU A 98 14.05 6.64 9.47
N ASP A 99 12.94 7.18 9.98
CA ASP A 99 12.65 7.22 11.42
C ASP A 99 12.64 5.81 12.03
N LYS A 100 11.98 4.86 11.34
CA LYS A 100 11.91 3.45 11.80
C LYS A 100 13.27 2.75 11.72
N TRP A 101 14.08 3.07 10.72
CA TRP A 101 15.45 2.58 10.60
C TRP A 101 16.34 3.11 11.73
N VAL A 102 16.29 4.41 12.03
CA VAL A 102 17.04 5.01 13.15
C VAL A 102 16.58 4.40 14.49
N GLU A 103 15.27 4.20 14.66
CA GLU A 103 14.71 3.51 15.81
C GLU A 103 15.24 2.07 15.93
N SER A 104 15.47 1.36 14.83
CA SER A 104 15.98 -0.03 14.85
C SER A 104 17.42 -0.17 15.30
N GLN A 105 18.20 0.91 15.27
CA GLN A 105 19.58 0.91 15.75
C GLN A 105 19.68 1.10 17.27
N ARG A 106 18.57 1.42 17.95
CA ARG A 106 18.55 1.64 19.40
C ARG A 106 18.46 0.32 20.15
N PRO A 107 19.23 0.12 21.23
CA PRO A 107 19.13 -1.07 22.07
C PRO A 107 17.81 -1.11 22.84
N GLY A 108 17.28 -2.31 23.10
CA GLY A 108 16.08 -2.52 23.94
C GLY A 108 14.76 -2.66 23.18
N ARG A 109 14.78 -3.18 21.95
CA ARG A 109 13.55 -3.44 21.19
C ARG A 109 12.70 -4.55 21.80
N ASP A 110 11.40 -4.29 21.82
CA ASP A 110 10.36 -5.26 22.13
C ASP A 110 10.34 -6.43 21.12
N ASN A 111 9.71 -7.54 21.52
CA ASN A 111 9.44 -8.70 20.68
C ASN A 111 8.44 -8.35 19.55
N ILE A 112 8.91 -7.69 18.49
CA ILE A 112 8.13 -7.42 17.27
C ILE A 112 8.27 -8.61 16.32
N THR A 113 7.16 -9.07 15.74
CA THR A 113 7.19 -10.13 14.73
C THR A 113 7.80 -9.64 13.42
N GLN A 114 8.33 -10.54 12.59
CA GLN A 114 8.89 -10.15 11.30
C GLN A 114 7.85 -9.43 10.40
N ASN A 115 6.59 -9.89 10.40
CA ASN A 115 5.52 -9.30 9.59
C ASN A 115 5.16 -7.90 10.10
N ASP A 116 5.01 -7.73 11.42
CA ASP A 116 4.78 -6.41 12.01
C ASP A 116 5.92 -5.44 11.66
N TRP A 117 7.16 -5.94 11.64
CA TRP A 117 8.32 -5.15 11.26
C TRP A 117 8.28 -4.74 9.79
N ILE A 118 7.98 -5.66 8.87
CA ILE A 118 7.83 -5.35 7.44
C ILE A 118 6.77 -4.26 7.25
N GLU A 119 5.58 -4.46 7.82
CA GLU A 119 4.46 -3.53 7.64
C GLU A 119 4.71 -2.14 8.22
N GLN A 120 5.33 -2.06 9.41
CA GLN A 120 5.65 -0.79 10.07
C GLN A 120 6.71 0.02 9.34
N VAL A 121 7.69 -0.65 8.73
CA VAL A 121 8.83 0.03 8.15
C VAL A 121 8.57 0.39 6.71
N THR A 122 8.26 -0.59 5.86
CA THR A 122 8.17 -0.38 4.41
C THR A 122 6.76 -0.64 3.86
N GLY A 123 5.94 -1.40 4.58
CA GLY A 123 4.60 -1.79 4.15
C GLY A 123 3.48 -0.79 4.47
N PRO A 124 2.21 -1.24 4.53
CA PRO A 124 1.03 -0.37 4.67
C PRO A 124 1.01 0.55 5.90
N ARG A 125 1.57 0.15 7.05
CA ARG A 125 1.56 0.97 8.28
C ARG A 125 2.49 2.20 8.15
N MET A 126 3.51 2.11 7.32
CA MET A 126 4.34 3.26 6.95
C MET A 126 3.53 4.29 6.16
N ILE A 127 2.70 3.87 5.19
CA ILE A 127 1.79 4.77 4.45
C ILE A 127 0.83 5.45 5.41
N ASN A 128 0.29 4.73 6.39
CA ASN A 128 -0.60 5.32 7.40
C ASN A 128 0.11 6.36 8.28
N THR A 129 1.37 6.11 8.64
CA THR A 129 2.20 7.11 9.33
C THR A 129 2.38 8.37 8.49
N ALA A 130 2.65 8.22 7.19
CA ALA A 130 2.75 9.34 6.25
C ALA A 130 1.42 10.08 6.07
N LEU A 131 0.28 9.37 6.02
CA LEU A 131 -1.06 9.97 5.95
C LEU A 131 -1.40 10.78 7.20
N GLN A 132 -1.05 10.29 8.39
CA GLN A 132 -1.22 11.04 9.63
C GLN A 132 -0.42 12.35 9.60
N ARG A 133 0.83 12.32 9.12
CA ARG A 133 1.66 13.53 8.94
C ARG A 133 1.06 14.47 7.90
N TRP A 134 0.58 13.93 6.78
CA TRP A 134 -0.07 14.70 5.71
C TRP A 134 -1.30 15.47 6.24
N ALA A 135 -2.14 14.79 7.01
CA ALA A 135 -3.38 15.33 7.58
C ALA A 135 -3.16 16.52 8.54
N LEU A 136 -1.94 16.68 9.11
CA LEU A 136 -1.61 17.84 9.95
C LEU A 136 -1.62 19.17 9.18
N SER A 137 -1.42 19.13 7.86
CA SER A 137 -1.30 20.32 7.02
C SER A 137 -2.24 20.33 5.81
N HIS A 138 -2.95 19.22 5.56
CA HIS A 138 -3.84 19.06 4.42
C HIS A 138 -5.21 18.52 4.88
N PRO A 139 -6.30 19.28 4.69
CA PRO A 139 -7.62 18.90 5.18
C PRO A 139 -8.28 17.75 4.39
N GLN A 140 -7.78 17.44 3.19
CA GLN A 140 -8.31 16.37 2.36
C GLN A 140 -7.34 15.20 2.31
N VAL A 141 -7.85 14.02 2.65
CA VAL A 141 -7.12 12.76 2.55
C VAL A 141 -7.35 12.19 1.14
N PRO A 142 -6.29 11.86 0.39
CA PRO A 142 -6.39 11.46 -1.01
C PRO A 142 -6.81 9.99 -1.17
N LEU A 143 -7.91 9.57 -0.52
CA LEU A 143 -8.39 8.19 -0.55
C LEU A 143 -9.46 7.98 -1.61
N LEU A 144 -9.25 6.99 -2.46
CA LEU A 144 -10.26 6.46 -3.36
C LEU A 144 -11.26 5.63 -2.55
N LYS A 145 -12.53 5.70 -2.97
CA LYS A 145 -13.58 4.85 -2.40
C LYS A 145 -13.24 3.37 -2.59
N PRO A 146 -13.47 2.50 -1.59
CA PRO A 146 -13.12 1.08 -1.68
C PRO A 146 -13.72 0.40 -2.91
N GLN A 147 -14.96 0.74 -3.26
CA GLN A 147 -15.67 0.13 -4.38
C GLN A 147 -14.98 0.33 -5.74
N HIS A 148 -14.03 1.27 -5.86
CA HIS A 148 -13.31 1.51 -7.11
C HIS A 148 -12.10 0.59 -7.31
N VAL A 149 -11.30 0.30 -6.27
CA VAL A 149 -10.02 -0.42 -6.40
C VAL A 149 -9.84 -1.57 -5.41
N TYR A 150 -10.48 -1.48 -4.24
CA TYR A 150 -10.51 -2.53 -3.22
C TYR A 150 -11.96 -2.90 -2.87
N PRO A 151 -12.73 -3.42 -3.85
CA PRO A 151 -14.16 -3.66 -3.65
C PRO A 151 -14.45 -4.76 -2.61
N TYR A 152 -13.41 -5.48 -2.19
CA TYR A 152 -13.39 -6.35 -1.02
C TYR A 152 -12.02 -6.30 -0.31
N SER A 153 -11.98 -6.74 0.94
CA SER A 153 -10.76 -6.82 1.77
C SER A 153 -10.62 -8.19 2.42
N TRP A 154 -9.41 -8.49 2.92
CA TRP A 154 -9.18 -9.63 3.81
C TRP A 154 -9.88 -9.52 5.17
N LEU A 155 -10.32 -8.31 5.56
CA LEU A 155 -11.10 -8.09 6.78
C LEU A 155 -12.60 -8.40 6.58
N MET A 156 -13.08 -8.51 5.33
CA MET A 156 -14.50 -8.71 5.01
C MET A 156 -15.14 -9.90 5.73
N PRO A 157 -14.51 -11.10 5.85
CA PRO A 157 -15.11 -12.21 6.58
C PRO A 157 -15.40 -11.91 8.05
N LEU A 158 -14.56 -11.07 8.68
CA LEU A 158 -14.69 -10.66 10.08
C LEU A 158 -15.67 -9.49 10.22
N MET A 159 -15.52 -8.46 9.39
CA MET A 159 -16.24 -7.19 9.50
C MET A 159 -17.63 -7.21 8.85
N GLU A 160 -17.81 -8.01 7.80
CA GLU A 160 -19.06 -8.12 7.03
C GLU A 160 -19.42 -9.59 6.74
N PRO A 161 -19.68 -10.42 7.77
CA PRO A 161 -19.88 -11.87 7.59
C PRO A 161 -21.00 -12.23 6.59
N ARG A 162 -22.03 -11.38 6.48
CA ARG A 162 -23.14 -11.56 5.51
C ARG A 162 -22.71 -11.44 4.04
N LYS A 163 -21.51 -10.89 3.79
CA LYS A 163 -20.91 -10.73 2.46
C LYS A 163 -19.73 -11.68 2.24
N ALA A 164 -19.48 -12.63 3.13
CA ALA A 164 -18.35 -13.55 3.05
C ALA A 164 -18.25 -14.27 1.69
N GLN A 165 -19.39 -14.62 1.07
CA GLN A 165 -19.42 -15.20 -0.27
C GLN A 165 -18.69 -14.38 -1.36
N LYS A 166 -18.63 -13.05 -1.22
CA LYS A 166 -17.87 -12.18 -2.12
C LYS A 166 -16.37 -12.39 -1.94
N PHE A 167 -15.90 -12.37 -0.68
CA PHE A 167 -14.51 -12.69 -0.34
C PHE A 167 -14.13 -14.08 -0.87
N GLN A 168 -14.97 -15.10 -0.64
CA GLN A 168 -14.73 -16.48 -1.06
C GLN A 168 -14.64 -16.67 -2.58
N ALA A 169 -15.35 -15.86 -3.36
CA ALA A 169 -15.27 -15.89 -4.82
C ALA A 169 -14.05 -15.12 -5.37
N CYS A 170 -13.53 -14.16 -4.61
CA CYS A 170 -12.47 -13.26 -5.06
C CYS A 170 -11.08 -13.60 -4.55
N HIS A 171 -10.95 -14.08 -3.32
CA HIS A 171 -9.67 -14.33 -2.70
C HIS A 171 -9.02 -15.59 -3.32
N TYR A 172 -7.86 -15.43 -3.94
CA TYR A 172 -7.22 -16.47 -4.76
C TYR A 172 -6.95 -17.76 -3.98
N LEU A 173 -6.55 -17.65 -2.71
CA LEU A 173 -6.26 -18.81 -1.85
C LEU A 173 -7.52 -19.54 -1.36
N TRP A 174 -8.71 -19.03 -1.65
CA TRP A 174 -9.95 -19.65 -1.24
C TRP A 174 -10.42 -20.71 -2.24
N GLY A 175 -10.82 -21.88 -1.74
CA GLY A 175 -11.16 -23.03 -2.60
C GLY A 175 -12.35 -22.84 -3.56
N THR A 176 -13.13 -21.76 -3.40
CA THR A 176 -14.24 -21.38 -4.29
C THR A 176 -13.92 -20.16 -5.16
N PHE A 177 -12.64 -19.79 -5.27
CA PHE A 177 -12.20 -18.70 -6.12
C PHE A 177 -12.74 -18.83 -7.55
N ASN A 178 -13.32 -17.74 -8.06
CA ASN A 178 -13.79 -17.64 -9.42
C ASN A 178 -13.76 -16.16 -9.86
N ALA A 179 -12.79 -15.80 -10.70
CA ALA A 179 -12.60 -14.43 -11.15
C ALA A 179 -13.85 -13.83 -11.83
N ALA A 180 -14.61 -14.63 -12.60
CA ALA A 180 -15.82 -14.14 -13.27
C ALA A 180 -16.94 -13.82 -12.26
N THR A 181 -17.18 -14.71 -11.30
CA THR A 181 -18.12 -14.47 -10.19
C THR A 181 -17.68 -13.29 -9.34
N CYS A 182 -16.39 -13.19 -9.03
CA CYS A 182 -15.83 -12.06 -8.29
C CYS A 182 -16.15 -10.72 -8.97
N LYS A 183 -15.83 -10.59 -10.25
CA LYS A 183 -16.09 -9.38 -11.04
C LYS A 183 -17.57 -9.05 -11.12
N SER A 184 -18.44 -10.07 -11.21
CA SER A 184 -19.90 -9.86 -11.24
C SER A 184 -20.45 -9.17 -9.98
N TYR A 185 -19.76 -9.29 -8.83
CA TYR A 185 -20.19 -8.63 -7.59
C TYR A 185 -19.89 -7.13 -7.53
N PHE A 186 -19.04 -6.63 -8.42
CA PHE A 186 -18.46 -5.28 -8.35
C PHE A 186 -18.48 -4.57 -9.71
N PRO A 187 -19.67 -4.32 -10.29
CA PRO A 187 -19.79 -3.69 -11.61
C PRO A 187 -19.24 -2.27 -11.66
N GLU A 188 -19.14 -1.58 -10.51
CA GLU A 188 -18.60 -0.23 -10.40
C GLU A 188 -17.08 -0.18 -10.29
N ALA A 189 -16.41 -1.30 -10.00
CA ALA A 189 -14.98 -1.34 -9.79
C ALA A 189 -14.20 -1.02 -11.08
N TYR A 190 -13.11 -0.28 -10.90
CA TYR A 190 -12.12 0.02 -11.94
C TYR A 190 -11.02 -1.04 -11.97
N ALA A 191 -10.70 -1.60 -10.81
CA ALA A 191 -9.75 -2.68 -10.66
C ALA A 191 -10.13 -3.58 -9.48
N VAL A 192 -9.59 -4.79 -9.47
CA VAL A 192 -9.71 -5.73 -8.36
C VAL A 192 -8.40 -6.48 -8.18
N THR A 193 -7.91 -6.59 -6.95
CA THR A 193 -6.80 -7.52 -6.61
C THR A 193 -7.38 -8.84 -6.11
N TYR A 194 -6.68 -9.93 -6.37
CA TYR A 194 -7.07 -11.26 -5.87
C TYR A 194 -6.40 -11.64 -4.55
N TRP A 195 -5.53 -10.78 -3.99
CA TRP A 195 -4.74 -11.03 -2.78
C TRP A 195 -4.09 -12.41 -2.83
N THR A 196 -3.18 -12.59 -3.79
CA THR A 196 -2.55 -13.90 -4.06
C THR A 196 -1.54 -14.31 -2.99
N HIS A 197 -1.05 -13.36 -2.18
CA HIS A 197 0.01 -13.55 -1.19
C HIS A 197 1.24 -14.30 -1.75
N SER A 198 1.55 -14.12 -3.04
CA SER A 198 2.61 -14.89 -3.71
C SER A 198 4.03 -14.63 -3.16
N TRP A 199 4.19 -13.62 -2.29
CA TRP A 199 5.42 -13.33 -1.58
C TRP A 199 5.57 -14.12 -0.27
N GLU A 200 4.51 -14.73 0.25
CA GLU A 200 4.55 -15.54 1.47
C GLU A 200 5.02 -16.95 1.11
N HIS A 201 5.85 -17.56 1.95
CA HIS A 201 6.16 -18.97 1.78
C HIS A 201 4.90 -19.80 1.98
N VAL A 202 4.27 -20.20 0.87
CA VAL A 202 3.25 -21.24 0.88
C VAL A 202 3.96 -22.56 1.20
N PRO A 203 3.69 -23.22 2.35
CA PRO A 203 4.13 -24.59 2.54
C PRO A 203 3.47 -25.42 1.43
N ARG A 204 4.29 -26.05 0.58
CA ARG A 204 3.79 -27.02 -0.41
C ARG A 204 3.32 -28.30 0.28
#